data_AF-A0A7D6GZ40-F1
#
_entry.id   AF-A0A7D6GZ40-F1
#
_cell.length_a   1.000
_cell.length_b   1.000
_cell.length_c   1.000
_cell.angle_alpha   90.00
_cell.angle_beta   90.00
_cell.angle_gamma   90.00
#
_symmetry.space_group_name_H-M   'P 1'
#
loop_
_entity.id
_entity.type
_entity.pdbx_description
1 polymer ?
#
loop_
_entity_poly.entity_id
_entity_poly.type
_entity_poly.pdbx_seq_one_letter_code
_entity_poly.pdbx_strand_id
1 'polypeptide(L)'
;MSSGTENTDGTGDSSTDSGGGHCSTADSDGEVAEEIAIISFGRKMDTAEEIKGEIGDRYEAIDIIEYHGDVFEEHWGEYDCFIGLMASGIAMRKTAHLLDDKWEDPAICVVDEELTWAIPITGGHHGANQVAQDLATMGAIPAMTTASEAAGKQGVESRAKAMDTHVVNGDSTVKTNLAVLDENLGPVARLEGPKAVLVGNDVTVLKRNKNDGIVIGTGSVSGASKGAFLAAWEEALEQTDYGFDDVEFVGTATRKEDEEGLLEAAQELDLGVVAFDKETLLAHEGPTPSKSKELIGWPGVSEASAIAGGAEQELVLEKIGYENEVTVAIGR
;
A
#
# COMPACT_ATOMS: atom_id res chain seq x y z
N MET A 1 45.08 10.35 -61.57
CA MET A 1 45.72 9.21 -62.24
C MET A 1 45.85 8.14 -61.17
N SER A 2 44.89 7.21 -61.08
CA SER A 2 45.00 5.79 -61.51
C SER A 2 46.32 5.15 -61.08
N SER A 3 46.37 4.04 -60.35
CA SER A 3 45.61 2.78 -60.43
C SER A 3 45.82 1.97 -59.13
N GLY A 4 44.84 1.25 -58.56
CA GLY A 4 44.47 -0.15 -58.89
C GLY A 4 45.43 -1.16 -58.20
N THR A 5 45.04 -2.22 -57.48
CA THR A 5 43.83 -3.07 -57.53
C THR A 5 43.79 -4.08 -56.35
N GLU A 6 42.56 -4.60 -56.10
CA GLU A 6 42.14 -5.93 -55.59
C GLU A 6 42.48 -6.37 -54.15
N ASN A 7 41.51 -6.54 -53.24
CA ASN A 7 40.42 -7.54 -53.09
C ASN A 7 40.87 -9.00 -52.84
N THR A 8 40.59 -9.50 -51.63
CA THR A 8 40.18 -10.89 -51.38
C THR A 8 39.15 -10.93 -50.26
N ASP A 9 38.00 -11.51 -50.61
CA ASP A 9 36.83 -11.83 -49.79
C ASP A 9 37.12 -12.78 -48.62
N GLY A 10 36.26 -12.69 -47.60
CA GLY A 10 36.19 -13.62 -46.47
C GLY A 10 34.90 -13.42 -45.67
N THR A 11 33.81 -13.92 -46.23
CA THR A 11 32.44 -14.09 -45.69
C THR A 11 32.32 -14.43 -44.21
N GLY A 12 31.29 -13.86 -43.57
CA GLY A 12 30.77 -14.29 -42.26
C GLY A 12 29.66 -13.37 -41.75
N ASP A 13 28.57 -13.25 -42.51
CA ASP A 13 27.33 -12.63 -42.06
C ASP A 13 26.56 -13.65 -41.19
N SER A 14 26.40 -13.33 -39.90
CA SER A 14 25.43 -13.98 -39.03
C SER A 14 24.81 -12.92 -38.13
N SER A 15 23.82 -12.22 -38.67
CA SER A 15 22.84 -11.47 -37.89
C SER A 15 22.06 -12.44 -37.00
N THR A 16 22.45 -12.56 -35.73
CA THR A 16 21.55 -13.05 -34.69
C THR A 16 20.76 -11.88 -34.16
N ASP A 17 19.51 -11.84 -34.61
CA ASP A 17 18.40 -11.07 -34.07
C ASP A 17 18.10 -11.59 -32.66
N SER A 18 18.58 -10.88 -31.64
CA SER A 18 18.15 -11.08 -30.25
C SER A 18 17.15 -9.98 -29.93
N GLY A 19 15.88 -10.30 -30.19
CA GLY A 19 14.75 -9.52 -29.73
C GLY A 19 14.77 -9.45 -28.21
N GLY A 20 15.12 -8.27 -27.68
CA GLY A 20 14.83 -7.92 -26.30
C GLY A 20 13.33 -7.78 -26.16
N GLY A 21 12.67 -8.83 -25.70
CA GLY A 21 11.32 -8.75 -25.17
C GLY A 21 11.36 -7.89 -23.92
N HIS A 22 11.03 -6.61 -24.07
CA HIS A 22 10.64 -5.77 -22.94
C HIS A 22 9.32 -6.34 -22.43
N CYS A 23 9.41 -7.24 -21.46
CA CYS A 23 8.23 -7.74 -20.75
C CYS A 23 7.76 -6.60 -19.85
N SER A 24 6.74 -5.88 -20.28
CA SER A 24 5.95 -5.04 -19.39
C SER A 24 5.15 -5.97 -18.50
N THR A 25 5.46 -5.99 -17.21
CA THR A 25 4.58 -6.51 -16.17
C THR A 25 3.22 -5.82 -16.26
N ALA A 26 2.17 -6.54 -15.87
CA ALA A 26 0.81 -6.03 -15.76
C ALA A 26 0.77 -4.85 -14.77
N ASP A 27 -0.24 -3.99 -14.91
CA ASP A 27 -0.48 -2.78 -14.13
C ASP A 27 -0.75 -3.09 -12.63
N SER A 28 0.22 -3.65 -11.91
CA SER A 28 0.23 -3.77 -10.45
C SER A 28 0.74 -2.44 -9.90
N ASP A 29 -0.07 -1.75 -9.09
CA ASP A 29 0.31 -0.49 -8.44
C ASP A 29 1.46 -0.64 -7.43
N GLY A 30 1.94 -1.89 -7.28
CA GLY A 30 3.02 -2.29 -6.40
C GLY A 30 2.60 -2.31 -4.94
N GLU A 31 1.34 -2.10 -4.55
CA GLU A 31 1.00 -1.93 -3.13
C GLU A 31 0.57 -3.22 -2.43
N VAL A 32 0.08 -4.21 -3.19
CA VAL A 32 -0.51 -5.47 -2.70
C VAL A 32 -0.19 -6.58 -3.71
N ALA A 33 0.18 -7.78 -3.24
CA ALA A 33 0.37 -8.89 -4.17
C ALA A 33 -0.98 -9.48 -4.56
N GLU A 34 -1.23 -9.66 -5.86
CA GLU A 34 -2.48 -10.21 -6.40
C GLU A 34 -2.24 -11.58 -7.04
N GLU A 35 -1.09 -11.75 -7.71
CA GLU A 35 -0.66 -13.01 -8.34
C GLU A 35 0.54 -13.63 -7.61
N ILE A 36 0.40 -14.87 -7.16
CA ILE A 36 1.42 -15.58 -6.37
C ILE A 36 1.89 -16.87 -7.06
N ALA A 37 3.20 -17.12 -6.98
CA ALA A 37 3.78 -18.43 -7.26
C ALA A 37 4.35 -19.09 -6.00
N ILE A 38 3.81 -20.25 -5.62
CA ILE A 38 4.37 -21.11 -4.57
C ILE A 38 5.39 -22.06 -5.19
N ILE A 39 6.66 -21.84 -4.88
CA ILE A 39 7.77 -22.67 -5.35
C ILE A 39 8.07 -23.75 -4.30
N SER A 40 7.81 -25.01 -4.64
CA SER A 40 7.96 -26.15 -3.73
C SER A 40 8.73 -27.31 -4.35
N PHE A 41 9.47 -28.05 -3.52
CA PHE A 41 10.03 -29.34 -3.96
C PHE A 41 8.91 -30.37 -4.10
N GLY A 42 9.00 -31.29 -5.08
CA GLY A 42 7.97 -32.32 -5.32
C GLY A 42 7.54 -33.13 -4.07
N ARG A 43 8.41 -33.27 -3.06
CA ARG A 43 8.09 -33.96 -1.79
C ARG A 43 7.21 -33.15 -0.81
N LYS A 44 6.97 -31.87 -1.09
CA LYS A 44 6.23 -30.91 -0.26
C LYS A 44 5.12 -30.20 -1.07
N MET A 45 4.61 -30.86 -2.12
CA MET A 45 3.46 -30.35 -2.86
C MET A 45 2.20 -30.32 -2.01
N ASP A 46 2.00 -31.30 -1.13
CA ASP A 46 0.84 -31.32 -0.23
C ASP A 46 0.78 -30.07 0.66
N THR A 47 1.91 -29.62 1.20
CA THR A 47 1.99 -28.37 1.99
C THR A 47 1.76 -27.13 1.12
N ALA A 48 2.20 -27.12 -0.14
CA ALA A 48 1.91 -26.03 -1.06
C ALA A 48 0.41 -25.94 -1.39
N GLU A 49 -0.26 -27.07 -1.56
CA GLU A 49 -1.71 -27.15 -1.74
C GLU A 49 -2.47 -26.73 -0.47
N GLU A 50 -1.96 -27.06 0.73
CA GLU A 50 -2.50 -26.57 2.00
C GLU A 50 -2.41 -25.04 2.10
N ILE A 51 -1.25 -24.45 1.75
CA ILE A 51 -1.09 -22.99 1.71
C ILE A 51 -2.11 -22.38 0.74
N LYS A 52 -2.14 -22.88 -0.50
CA LYS A 52 -3.08 -22.40 -1.53
C LYS A 52 -4.54 -22.52 -1.07
N GLY A 53 -4.91 -23.59 -0.39
CA GLY A 53 -6.25 -23.80 0.13
C GLY A 53 -6.66 -22.83 1.23
N GLU A 54 -5.71 -22.40 2.08
CA GLU A 54 -6.01 -21.49 3.20
C GLU A 54 -6.02 -20.01 2.79
N ILE A 55 -5.07 -19.58 1.96
CA ILE A 55 -4.91 -18.16 1.60
C ILE A 55 -5.46 -17.83 0.20
N GLY A 56 -5.87 -18.83 -0.58
CA GLY A 56 -6.23 -18.67 -1.99
C GLY A 56 -7.35 -17.66 -2.27
N ASP A 57 -8.32 -17.53 -1.37
CA ASP A 57 -9.44 -16.58 -1.54
C ASP A 57 -9.01 -15.11 -1.41
N ARG A 58 -7.76 -14.83 -1.03
CA ARG A 58 -7.20 -13.47 -0.85
C ARG A 58 -6.46 -12.95 -2.08
N TYR A 59 -6.25 -13.78 -3.09
CA TYR A 59 -5.41 -13.50 -4.26
C TYR A 59 -6.19 -13.78 -5.54
N GLU A 60 -5.89 -13.05 -6.62
CA GLU A 60 -6.49 -13.31 -7.93
C GLU A 60 -6.04 -14.67 -8.48
N ALA A 61 -4.76 -14.99 -8.29
CA ALA A 61 -4.18 -16.27 -8.69
C ALA A 61 -3.11 -16.75 -7.72
N ILE A 62 -3.10 -18.06 -7.46
CA ILE A 62 -1.99 -18.76 -6.81
C ILE A 62 -1.63 -19.99 -7.62
N ASP A 63 -0.44 -20.00 -8.19
CA ASP A 63 0.10 -21.16 -8.90
C ASP A 63 1.15 -21.90 -8.07
N ILE A 64 1.17 -23.22 -8.20
CA ILE A 64 2.15 -24.09 -7.52
C ILE A 64 3.11 -24.60 -8.58
N ILE A 65 4.39 -24.29 -8.39
CA ILE A 65 5.45 -24.61 -9.37
C ILE A 65 6.50 -25.50 -8.70
N GLU A 66 6.84 -26.60 -9.37
CA GLU A 66 7.90 -27.48 -8.89
C GLU A 66 9.28 -26.81 -9.01
N TYR A 67 9.98 -26.76 -7.89
CA TYR A 67 11.31 -26.19 -7.83
C TYR A 67 12.28 -26.94 -8.75
N HIS A 68 12.97 -26.17 -9.58
CA HIS A 68 14.13 -26.59 -10.34
C HIS A 68 15.15 -25.43 -10.37
N GLY A 69 16.29 -25.65 -11.02
CA GLY A 69 17.45 -24.77 -10.93
C GLY A 69 17.16 -23.31 -11.30
N ASP A 70 16.32 -23.10 -12.31
CA ASP A 70 16.16 -21.82 -12.98
C ASP A 70 14.73 -21.28 -12.83
N VAL A 71 13.92 -21.90 -11.95
CA VAL A 71 12.48 -21.59 -11.78
C VAL A 71 12.20 -20.11 -11.51
N PHE A 72 13.04 -19.45 -10.73
CA PHE A 72 12.88 -18.01 -10.46
C PHE A 72 13.24 -17.16 -11.66
N GLU A 73 14.21 -17.57 -12.47
CA GLU A 73 14.62 -16.85 -13.69
C GLU A 73 13.58 -17.02 -14.80
N GLU A 74 13.01 -18.23 -14.93
CA GLU A 74 11.96 -18.53 -15.92
C GLU A 74 10.67 -17.76 -15.68
N HIS A 75 10.30 -17.56 -14.41
CA HIS A 75 9.04 -16.92 -14.02
C HIS A 75 9.21 -15.48 -13.51
N TRP A 76 10.41 -14.89 -13.61
CA TRP A 76 10.68 -13.56 -13.04
C TRP A 76 9.80 -12.50 -13.72
N GLY A 77 9.03 -11.75 -12.92
CA GLY A 77 8.07 -10.77 -13.43
C GLY A 77 6.75 -11.36 -13.95
N GLU A 78 6.49 -12.65 -13.77
CA GLU A 78 5.16 -13.23 -14.06
C GLU A 78 4.19 -13.17 -12.86
N TYR A 79 4.70 -12.90 -11.66
CA TYR A 79 3.94 -12.90 -10.42
C TYR A 79 4.38 -11.72 -9.55
N ASP A 80 3.47 -11.16 -8.76
CA ASP A 80 3.79 -10.11 -7.80
C ASP A 80 4.63 -10.65 -6.63
N CYS A 81 4.40 -11.91 -6.23
CA CYS A 81 5.11 -12.50 -5.10
C CYS A 81 5.43 -14.00 -5.29
N PHE A 82 6.65 -14.38 -4.95
CA PHE A 82 7.06 -15.77 -4.79
C PHE A 82 6.99 -16.21 -3.33
N ILE A 83 6.25 -17.29 -3.08
CA ILE A 83 6.34 -18.06 -1.83
C ILE A 83 7.32 -19.21 -2.04
N GLY A 84 8.54 -19.06 -1.52
CA GLY A 84 9.50 -20.16 -1.49
C GLY A 84 9.24 -21.09 -0.31
N LEU A 85 8.63 -22.27 -0.54
CA LEU A 85 8.53 -23.34 0.45
C LEU A 85 9.85 -24.11 0.51
N MET A 86 10.87 -23.46 1.10
CA MET A 86 12.26 -23.91 1.07
C MET A 86 13.11 -23.19 2.12
N ALA A 87 14.39 -23.53 2.21
CA ALA A 87 15.33 -22.76 3.03
C ALA A 87 15.60 -21.38 2.39
N SER A 88 15.61 -20.32 3.20
CA SER A 88 15.82 -18.93 2.72
C SER A 88 17.10 -18.74 1.93
N GLY A 89 18.18 -19.44 2.30
CA GLY A 89 19.43 -19.41 1.56
C GLY A 89 19.34 -19.95 0.13
N ILE A 90 18.35 -20.80 -0.19
CA ILE A 90 18.09 -21.26 -1.57
C ILE A 90 17.48 -20.11 -2.36
N ALA A 91 16.36 -19.56 -1.88
CA ALA A 91 15.69 -18.42 -2.50
C ALA A 91 16.67 -17.27 -2.74
N MET A 92 17.38 -16.80 -1.69
CA MET A 92 18.36 -15.71 -1.81
C MET A 92 19.42 -15.96 -2.89
N ARG A 93 20.02 -17.16 -2.94
CA ARG A 93 21.06 -17.44 -3.95
C ARG A 93 20.50 -17.51 -5.37
N LYS A 94 19.23 -17.88 -5.51
CA LYS A 94 18.57 -18.01 -6.81
C LYS A 94 17.97 -16.72 -7.31
N THR A 95 17.63 -15.78 -6.43
CA THR A 95 17.01 -14.51 -6.83
C THR A 95 17.95 -13.32 -6.76
N ALA A 96 19.04 -13.37 -5.98
CA ALA A 96 19.90 -12.20 -5.76
C ALA A 96 20.53 -11.58 -7.01
N HIS A 97 20.63 -12.32 -8.13
CA HIS A 97 21.17 -11.81 -9.39
C HIS A 97 20.08 -11.31 -10.35
N LEU A 98 18.82 -11.53 -10.01
CA LEU A 98 17.64 -11.08 -10.74
C LEU A 98 17.10 -9.76 -10.19
N LEU A 99 17.41 -9.45 -8.93
CA LEU A 99 17.03 -8.20 -8.28
C LEU A 99 17.72 -7.00 -8.94
N ASP A 100 16.94 -6.01 -9.36
CA ASP A 100 17.39 -4.76 -9.97
C ASP A 100 16.71 -3.54 -9.34
N ASP A 101 15.37 -3.49 -9.37
CA ASP A 101 14.59 -2.35 -8.88
C ASP A 101 13.58 -2.77 -7.81
N LYS A 102 13.62 -2.09 -6.64
CA LYS A 102 12.78 -2.44 -5.49
C LYS A 102 11.27 -2.25 -5.72
N TRP A 103 10.87 -1.54 -6.77
CA TRP A 103 9.48 -1.24 -7.11
C TRP A 103 8.94 -2.17 -8.19
N GLU A 104 9.80 -2.64 -9.10
CA GLU A 104 9.41 -3.52 -10.21
C GLU A 104 9.72 -5.00 -9.92
N ASP A 105 10.70 -5.28 -9.05
CA ASP A 105 11.07 -6.64 -8.70
C ASP A 105 9.94 -7.35 -7.93
N PRO A 106 9.64 -8.61 -8.26
CA PRO A 106 8.66 -9.40 -7.52
C PRO A 106 9.08 -9.58 -6.06
N ALA A 107 8.08 -9.55 -5.18
CA ALA A 107 8.26 -9.82 -3.77
C ALA A 107 8.67 -11.27 -3.52
N ILE A 108 9.43 -11.51 -2.46
CA ILE A 108 9.85 -12.87 -2.09
C ILE A 108 9.58 -13.08 -0.61
N CYS A 109 8.70 -14.04 -0.31
CA CYS A 109 8.50 -14.57 1.02
C CYS A 109 8.94 -16.04 1.07
N VAL A 110 9.67 -16.42 2.11
CA VAL A 110 10.10 -17.80 2.31
C VAL A 110 9.41 -18.39 3.52
N VAL A 111 8.88 -19.59 3.38
CA VAL A 111 8.28 -20.35 4.48
C VAL A 111 8.97 -21.70 4.62
N ASP A 112 9.20 -22.14 5.86
CA ASP A 112 9.79 -23.46 6.10
C ASP A 112 8.79 -24.61 5.94
N GLU A 113 9.32 -25.82 5.78
CA GLU A 113 8.52 -27.02 5.47
C GLU A 113 7.50 -27.41 6.55
N GLU A 114 7.57 -26.84 7.76
CA GLU A 114 6.64 -27.08 8.87
C GLU A 114 5.76 -25.85 9.15
N LEU A 115 5.76 -24.85 8.27
CA LEU A 115 5.02 -23.58 8.42
C LEU A 115 5.28 -22.90 9.77
N THR A 116 6.52 -22.95 10.28
CA THR A 116 6.87 -22.34 11.57
C THR A 116 7.19 -20.85 11.42
N TRP A 117 7.82 -20.46 10.31
CA TRP A 117 8.33 -19.14 10.03
C TRP A 117 7.90 -18.71 8.63
N ALA A 118 7.38 -17.49 8.52
CA ALA A 118 7.22 -16.81 7.24
C ALA A 118 8.20 -15.63 7.20
N ILE A 119 9.10 -15.61 6.24
CA ILE A 119 10.25 -14.69 6.21
C ILE A 119 10.19 -13.88 4.92
N PRO A 120 9.73 -12.62 4.97
CA PRO A 120 9.90 -11.67 3.87
C PRO A 120 11.40 -11.45 3.59
N ILE A 121 11.81 -11.60 2.33
CA ILE A 121 13.20 -11.43 1.87
C ILE A 121 13.35 -10.13 1.09
N THR A 122 12.48 -9.87 0.11
CA THR A 122 12.42 -8.64 -0.71
C THR A 122 10.96 -8.26 -0.97
N GLY A 123 10.71 -7.02 -1.40
CA GLY A 123 9.34 -6.56 -1.70
C GLY A 123 8.45 -6.48 -0.46
N GLY A 124 8.99 -6.09 0.70
CA GLY A 124 8.23 -6.05 1.96
C GLY A 124 6.96 -5.19 1.86
N HIS A 125 7.04 -4.02 1.23
CA HIS A 125 5.89 -3.14 1.02
C HIS A 125 5.09 -3.45 -0.26
N HIS A 126 5.49 -4.47 -1.00
CA HIS A 126 4.98 -4.81 -2.33
C HIS A 126 4.51 -6.28 -2.37
N GLY A 127 4.09 -6.83 -1.21
CA GLY A 127 3.51 -8.17 -1.12
C GLY A 127 4.15 -9.11 -0.11
N ALA A 128 5.47 -9.10 0.10
CA ALA A 128 6.10 -10.14 0.94
C ALA A 128 5.67 -10.08 2.41
N ASN A 129 5.45 -8.88 2.95
CA ASN A 129 4.95 -8.73 4.32
C ASN A 129 3.49 -9.15 4.45
N GLN A 130 2.65 -8.80 3.47
CA GLN A 130 1.26 -9.22 3.40
C GLN A 130 1.17 -10.74 3.39
N VAL A 131 1.89 -11.39 2.46
CA VAL A 131 1.96 -12.85 2.37
C VAL A 131 2.44 -13.49 3.67
N ALA A 132 3.45 -12.91 4.32
CA ALA A 132 3.91 -13.44 5.60
C ALA A 132 2.85 -13.35 6.70
N GLN A 133 2.10 -12.24 6.78
CA GLN A 133 0.97 -12.09 7.68
C GLN A 133 -0.17 -13.06 7.34
N ASP A 134 -0.43 -13.29 6.07
CA ASP A 134 -1.45 -14.25 5.64
C ASP A 134 -1.09 -15.67 6.05
N LEU A 135 0.16 -16.08 5.85
CA LEU A 135 0.68 -17.37 6.32
C LEU A 135 0.61 -17.52 7.84
N ALA A 136 0.52 -16.42 8.59
CA ALA A 136 0.35 -16.48 10.05
C ALA A 136 -1.00 -17.07 10.46
N THR A 137 -2.03 -17.04 9.59
CA THR A 137 -3.31 -17.72 9.88
C THR A 137 -3.15 -19.24 9.93
N MET A 138 -2.10 -19.78 9.32
CA MET A 138 -1.70 -21.20 9.39
C MET A 138 -0.80 -21.52 10.58
N GLY A 139 -0.48 -20.53 11.43
CA GLY A 139 0.41 -20.69 12.59
C GLY A 139 1.88 -20.36 12.33
N ALA A 140 2.24 -19.92 11.12
CA ALA A 140 3.57 -19.40 10.86
C ALA A 140 3.82 -18.11 11.66
N ILE A 141 5.05 -17.89 12.10
CA ILE A 141 5.46 -16.66 12.76
C ILE A 141 6.13 -15.76 11.72
N PRO A 142 5.56 -14.59 11.38
CA PRO A 142 6.20 -13.64 10.48
C PRO A 142 7.50 -13.09 11.11
N ALA A 143 8.64 -13.39 10.49
CA ALA A 143 9.95 -12.87 10.89
C ALA A 143 10.20 -11.50 10.25
N MET A 144 9.33 -10.54 10.55
CA MET A 144 9.37 -9.18 10.00
C MET A 144 10.58 -8.41 10.52
N THR A 145 11.38 -7.83 9.62
CA THR A 145 12.60 -7.08 9.98
C THR A 145 12.59 -5.64 9.47
N THR A 146 11.58 -5.23 8.72
CA THR A 146 11.46 -3.86 8.19
C THR A 146 11.39 -2.85 9.34
N ALA A 147 12.14 -1.76 9.20
CA ALA A 147 12.29 -0.76 10.27
C ALA A 147 10.97 -0.04 10.62
N SER A 148 10.07 0.11 9.64
CA SER A 148 8.70 0.62 9.80
C SER A 148 7.89 -0.25 10.78
N GLU A 149 7.99 -1.57 10.65
CA GLU A 149 7.29 -2.53 11.50
C GLU A 149 7.89 -2.59 12.91
N ALA A 150 9.22 -2.63 13.01
CA ALA A 150 9.92 -2.67 14.30
C ALA A 150 9.71 -1.39 15.14
N ALA A 151 9.43 -0.26 14.48
CA ALA A 151 9.18 1.02 15.15
C ALA A 151 7.68 1.29 15.40
N GLY A 152 6.77 0.51 14.83
CA GLY A 152 5.33 0.83 14.80
C GLY A 152 5.04 2.19 14.13
N LYS A 153 5.92 2.63 13.23
CA LYS A 153 5.83 3.95 12.58
C LYS A 153 5.52 3.78 11.11
N GLN A 154 4.45 4.42 10.67
CA GLN A 154 4.04 4.45 9.27
C GLN A 154 5.05 5.22 8.42
N GLY A 155 5.69 4.51 7.48
CA GLY A 155 6.56 5.09 6.45
C GLY A 155 5.77 6.01 5.51
N VAL A 156 6.48 6.66 4.59
CA VAL A 156 5.84 7.59 3.64
C VAL A 156 4.91 6.86 2.68
N GLU A 157 5.25 5.63 2.30
CA GLU A 157 4.40 4.75 1.50
C GLU A 157 3.09 4.43 2.24
N SER A 158 3.17 4.08 3.53
CA SER A 158 1.96 3.85 4.35
C SER A 158 1.08 5.10 4.46
N ARG A 159 1.70 6.30 4.56
CA ARG A 159 0.96 7.57 4.54
C ARG A 159 0.34 7.85 3.16
N ALA A 160 1.01 7.45 2.07
CA ALA A 160 0.52 7.64 0.72
C ALA A 160 -0.72 6.78 0.47
N LYS A 161 -0.66 5.49 0.82
CA LYS A 161 -1.78 4.55 0.79
C LYS A 161 -2.97 5.03 1.63
N ALA A 162 -2.69 5.49 2.86
CA ALA A 162 -3.75 5.98 3.75
C ALA A 162 -4.52 7.20 3.20
N MET A 163 -3.96 7.91 2.21
CA MET A 163 -4.57 9.08 1.59
C MET A 163 -5.06 8.83 0.15
N ASP A 164 -5.01 7.59 -0.35
CA ASP A 164 -5.25 7.25 -1.75
C ASP A 164 -4.39 8.08 -2.73
N THR A 165 -3.09 8.05 -2.48
CA THR A 165 -2.06 8.75 -3.27
C THR A 165 -0.89 7.84 -3.60
N HIS A 166 -0.19 8.11 -4.70
CA HIS A 166 1.05 7.42 -5.05
C HIS A 166 2.29 8.32 -4.93
N VAL A 167 3.45 7.71 -4.71
CA VAL A 167 4.75 8.39 -4.70
C VAL A 167 5.25 8.62 -6.14
N VAL A 168 5.57 9.86 -6.48
CA VAL A 168 6.04 10.21 -7.84
C VAL A 168 7.56 10.06 -8.00
N ASN A 169 8.31 10.15 -6.90
CA ASN A 169 9.78 10.12 -6.89
C ASN A 169 10.34 9.11 -5.89
N GLY A 170 10.09 7.81 -6.11
CA GLY A 170 10.35 6.72 -5.16
C GLY A 170 11.74 6.69 -4.49
N ASP A 171 12.80 7.17 -5.15
CA ASP A 171 14.14 7.27 -4.54
C ASP A 171 14.20 8.12 -3.27
N SER A 172 13.30 9.11 -3.13
CA SER A 172 13.26 9.97 -1.95
C SER A 172 12.78 9.23 -0.70
N THR A 173 12.07 8.10 -0.85
CA THR A 173 11.41 7.44 0.29
C THR A 173 12.40 6.92 1.30
N VAL A 174 13.61 6.55 0.88
CA VAL A 174 14.69 6.12 1.79
C VAL A 174 14.98 7.18 2.84
N LYS A 175 15.13 8.44 2.43
CA LYS A 175 15.47 9.53 3.35
C LYS A 175 14.29 9.95 4.20
N THR A 176 13.09 9.99 3.62
CA THR A 176 11.90 10.36 4.39
C THR A 176 11.52 9.27 5.39
N ASN A 177 11.73 7.99 5.07
CA ASN A 177 11.50 6.89 6.02
C ASN A 177 12.52 6.89 7.15
N LEU A 178 13.80 7.23 6.88
CA LEU A 178 14.76 7.50 7.96
C LEU A 178 14.28 8.65 8.86
N ALA A 179 13.75 9.73 8.28
CA ALA A 179 13.20 10.84 9.05
C ALA A 179 11.94 10.44 9.87
N VAL A 180 11.11 9.52 9.39
CA VAL A 180 10.00 8.94 10.17
C VAL A 180 10.52 8.22 11.41
N LEU A 181 11.53 7.36 11.24
CA LEU A 181 12.12 6.60 12.35
C LEU A 181 12.69 7.53 13.42
N ASP A 182 13.33 8.61 13.00
CA ASP A 182 13.90 9.63 13.88
C ASP A 182 12.88 10.66 14.41
N GLU A 183 11.57 10.49 14.15
CA GLU A 183 10.51 11.45 14.55
C GLU A 183 10.69 12.87 13.98
N ASN A 184 11.43 12.98 12.87
CA ASN A 184 11.78 14.24 12.21
C ASN A 184 10.95 14.51 10.94
N LEU A 185 10.11 13.56 10.51
CA LEU A 185 9.18 13.79 9.41
C LEU A 185 7.90 14.46 9.93
N GLY A 186 7.72 15.74 9.58
CA GLY A 186 6.50 16.49 9.87
C GLY A 186 5.25 15.96 9.12
N PRO A 187 4.12 16.68 9.23
CA PRO A 187 2.92 16.37 8.46
C PRO A 187 3.17 16.52 6.96
N VAL A 188 2.37 15.82 6.14
CA VAL A 188 2.42 15.96 4.68
C VAL A 188 1.96 17.38 4.32
N ALA A 189 2.83 18.12 3.65
CA ALA A 189 2.51 19.46 3.17
C ALA A 189 1.66 19.38 1.90
N ARG A 190 0.47 20.00 1.94
CA ARG A 190 -0.48 20.02 0.83
C ARG A 190 -0.27 21.24 -0.08
N LEU A 191 -0.20 21.03 -1.38
CA LEU A 191 0.04 22.08 -2.38
C LEU A 191 -1.05 22.08 -3.46
N GLU A 192 -1.90 23.11 -3.44
CA GLU A 192 -3.03 23.22 -4.38
C GLU A 192 -2.80 24.16 -5.56
N GLY A 193 -3.47 23.88 -6.68
CA GLY A 193 -3.54 24.73 -7.87
C GLY A 193 -2.28 24.70 -8.77
N PRO A 194 -2.29 25.45 -9.90
CA PRO A 194 -1.18 25.46 -10.85
C PRO A 194 0.06 26.10 -10.22
N LYS A 195 1.07 25.27 -9.89
CA LYS A 195 2.32 25.68 -9.27
C LYS A 195 3.50 24.92 -9.88
N ALA A 196 4.64 25.59 -10.02
CA ALA A 196 5.92 24.92 -10.27
C ALA A 196 6.67 24.81 -8.93
N VAL A 197 7.02 23.59 -8.53
CA VAL A 197 7.69 23.30 -7.26
C VAL A 197 9.07 22.72 -7.55
N LEU A 198 10.11 23.27 -6.92
CA LEU A 198 11.45 22.70 -6.94
C LEU A 198 11.68 21.98 -5.62
N VAL A 199 11.91 20.67 -5.66
CA VAL A 199 12.10 19.82 -4.49
C VAL A 199 13.51 19.24 -4.45
N GLY A 200 14.02 18.94 -3.25
CA GLY A 200 15.29 18.23 -3.05
C GLY A 200 15.11 16.72 -3.17
N ASN A 201 16.22 15.98 -3.25
CA ASN A 201 16.22 14.50 -3.33
C ASN A 201 15.76 13.83 -2.02
N ASP A 202 15.53 14.60 -0.96
CA ASP A 202 15.07 14.19 0.37
C ASP A 202 13.61 14.57 0.63
N VAL A 203 12.90 15.04 -0.39
CA VAL A 203 11.49 15.40 -0.32
C VAL A 203 10.69 14.41 -1.16
N THR A 204 9.78 13.69 -0.52
CA THR A 204 8.84 12.80 -1.22
C THR A 204 7.62 13.57 -1.70
N VAL A 205 7.28 13.39 -2.97
CA VAL A 205 6.14 14.02 -3.63
C VAL A 205 5.05 12.97 -3.81
N LEU A 206 3.89 13.25 -3.24
CA LEU A 206 2.69 12.42 -3.35
C LEU A 206 1.71 13.08 -4.32
N LYS A 207 1.03 12.25 -5.12
CA LYS A 207 -0.02 12.70 -6.04
C LYS A 207 -1.28 11.86 -5.82
N ARG A 208 -2.44 12.52 -5.78
CA ARG A 208 -3.74 11.86 -5.67
C ARG A 208 -3.99 10.93 -6.84
N ASN A 209 -4.61 9.79 -6.54
CA ASN A 209 -5.07 8.83 -7.54
C ASN A 209 -6.36 9.33 -8.20
N LYS A 210 -7.25 9.94 -7.42
CA LYS A 210 -8.55 10.49 -7.86
C LYS A 210 -8.50 12.01 -8.02
N ASN A 211 -9.25 12.54 -8.99
CA ASN A 211 -9.38 13.99 -9.19
C ASN A 211 -10.63 14.56 -8.48
N ASP A 212 -11.70 13.77 -8.38
CA ASP A 212 -13.01 14.18 -7.86
C ASP A 212 -13.44 13.32 -6.65
N GLY A 213 -12.46 12.78 -5.92
CA GLY A 213 -12.69 11.92 -4.76
C GLY A 213 -13.22 12.68 -3.54
N ILE A 214 -13.83 11.94 -2.61
CA ILE A 214 -14.40 12.48 -1.38
C ILE A 214 -13.68 11.95 -0.13
N VAL A 215 -13.80 12.70 0.97
CA VAL A 215 -13.27 12.31 2.27
C VAL A 215 -14.41 12.17 3.26
N ILE A 216 -14.47 11.02 3.94
CA ILE A 216 -15.41 10.79 5.04
C ILE A 216 -14.78 11.29 6.33
N GLY A 217 -15.22 12.44 6.81
CA GLY A 217 -14.82 12.95 8.11
C GLY A 217 -15.61 12.30 9.24
N THR A 218 -14.92 11.62 10.15
CA THR A 218 -15.51 10.80 11.21
C THR A 218 -15.11 11.28 12.59
N GLY A 219 -16.07 11.36 13.50
CA GLY A 219 -15.85 11.51 14.93
C GLY A 219 -16.70 10.53 15.72
N SER A 220 -16.22 10.05 16.87
CA SER A 220 -16.93 9.04 17.66
C SER A 220 -16.77 9.19 19.17
N VAL A 221 -17.67 8.57 19.93
CA VAL A 221 -17.41 8.20 21.33
C VAL A 221 -16.36 7.09 21.41
N SER A 222 -15.80 6.82 22.59
CA SER A 222 -14.82 5.73 22.75
C SER A 222 -15.49 4.36 22.84
N GLY A 223 -14.94 3.39 22.12
CA GLY A 223 -15.47 2.03 22.04
C GLY A 223 -16.63 1.88 21.07
N ALA A 224 -16.75 2.76 20.08
CA ALA A 224 -17.77 2.62 19.03
C ALA A 224 -17.45 1.36 18.20
N SER A 225 -18.49 0.57 17.92
CA SER A 225 -18.30 -0.71 17.22
C SER A 225 -18.02 -0.51 15.73
N LYS A 226 -17.31 -1.44 15.10
CA LYS A 226 -17.13 -1.52 13.65
C LYS A 226 -18.46 -1.35 12.88
N GLY A 227 -19.50 -2.07 13.31
CA GLY A 227 -20.82 -2.01 12.68
C GLY A 227 -21.46 -0.62 12.76
N ALA A 228 -21.20 0.13 13.84
CA ALA A 228 -21.69 1.51 13.96
C ALA A 228 -20.98 2.46 12.99
N PHE A 229 -19.68 2.27 12.73
CA PHE A 229 -18.96 3.05 11.72
C PHE A 229 -19.45 2.75 10.31
N LEU A 230 -19.52 1.47 9.93
CA LEU A 230 -19.99 1.05 8.61
C LEU A 230 -21.40 1.57 8.31
N ALA A 231 -22.34 1.38 9.26
CA ALA A 231 -23.71 1.87 9.10
C ALA A 231 -23.77 3.40 9.01
N ALA A 232 -22.96 4.12 9.79
CA ALA A 232 -22.93 5.57 9.75
C ALA A 232 -22.36 6.12 8.45
N TRP A 233 -21.36 5.45 7.86
CA TRP A 233 -20.77 5.84 6.58
C TRP A 233 -21.72 5.55 5.42
N GLU A 234 -22.36 4.38 5.43
CA GLU A 234 -23.39 4.02 4.44
C GLU A 234 -24.55 5.03 4.46
N GLU A 235 -25.11 5.32 5.65
CA GLU A 235 -26.20 6.31 5.79
C GLU A 235 -25.78 7.73 5.36
N ALA A 236 -24.51 8.10 5.52
CA ALA A 236 -23.99 9.37 5.03
C ALA A 236 -23.89 9.40 3.51
N LEU A 237 -23.33 8.35 2.89
CA LEU A 237 -23.15 8.26 1.45
C LEU A 237 -24.50 8.19 0.72
N GLU A 238 -25.50 7.50 1.27
CA GLU A 238 -26.88 7.44 0.74
C GLU A 238 -27.55 8.82 0.60
N GLN A 239 -27.04 9.86 1.29
CA GLN A 239 -27.52 11.23 1.20
C GLN A 239 -26.79 12.06 0.15
N THR A 240 -25.87 11.45 -0.59
CA THR A 240 -25.05 12.07 -1.63
C THR A 240 -25.14 11.29 -2.94
N ASP A 241 -24.51 11.80 -3.99
CA ASP A 241 -24.40 11.09 -5.27
C ASP A 241 -23.15 10.18 -5.34
N TYR A 242 -22.43 10.00 -4.22
CA TYR A 242 -21.17 9.26 -4.12
C TYR A 242 -21.34 7.88 -3.47
N GLY A 243 -20.49 6.94 -3.87
CA GLY A 243 -20.35 5.62 -3.25
C GLY A 243 -19.01 5.43 -2.53
N PHE A 244 -18.79 4.24 -1.96
CA PHE A 244 -17.52 3.91 -1.30
C PHE A 244 -16.32 3.96 -2.26
N ASP A 245 -16.52 3.61 -3.53
CA ASP A 245 -15.47 3.68 -4.56
C ASP A 245 -14.99 5.12 -4.83
N ASP A 246 -15.76 6.15 -4.47
CA ASP A 246 -15.38 7.55 -4.61
C ASP A 246 -14.58 8.07 -3.41
N VAL A 247 -14.53 7.31 -2.31
CA VAL A 247 -13.85 7.71 -1.08
C VAL A 247 -12.33 7.55 -1.27
N GLU A 248 -11.59 8.61 -0.95
CA GLU A 248 -10.12 8.59 -0.93
C GLU A 248 -9.64 8.03 0.43
N PHE A 249 -10.20 8.55 1.53
CA PHE A 249 -9.86 8.08 2.87
C PHE A 249 -10.89 8.56 3.91
N VAL A 250 -10.78 7.99 5.11
CA VAL A 250 -11.52 8.41 6.30
C VAL A 250 -10.65 9.34 7.15
N GLY A 251 -11.15 10.54 7.43
CA GLY A 251 -10.47 11.54 8.26
C GLY A 251 -10.95 11.52 9.72
N THR A 252 -10.03 11.55 10.69
CA THR A 252 -10.35 11.63 12.13
C THR A 252 -9.39 12.57 12.87
N ALA A 253 -9.56 12.74 14.17
CA ALA A 253 -8.61 13.46 15.02
C ALA A 253 -7.50 12.51 15.52
N THR A 254 -6.27 13.00 15.73
CA THR A 254 -5.18 12.20 16.35
C THR A 254 -5.55 11.57 17.69
N ARG A 255 -6.44 12.19 18.46
CA ARG A 255 -6.97 11.58 19.70
C ARG A 255 -7.74 10.26 19.48
N LYS A 256 -8.14 10.01 18.23
CA LYS A 256 -8.98 8.89 17.78
C LYS A 256 -8.28 8.05 16.71
N GLU A 257 -6.96 8.19 16.58
CA GLU A 257 -6.18 7.41 15.61
C GLU A 257 -6.16 5.91 15.94
N ASP A 258 -6.17 5.54 17.22
CA ASP A 258 -6.15 4.15 17.70
C ASP A 258 -7.56 3.58 18.00
N GLU A 259 -8.63 4.15 17.45
CA GLU A 259 -9.99 3.65 17.71
C GLU A 259 -10.22 2.33 16.94
N GLU A 260 -10.19 1.19 17.65
CA GLU A 260 -10.27 -0.16 17.07
C GLU A 260 -11.44 -0.33 16.08
N GLY A 261 -12.66 0.05 16.47
CA GLY A 261 -13.82 -0.06 15.58
C GLY A 261 -13.75 0.79 14.31
N LEU A 262 -13.04 1.94 14.35
CA LEU A 262 -12.80 2.77 13.17
C LEU A 262 -11.83 2.08 12.22
N LEU A 263 -10.72 1.57 12.76
CA LEU A 263 -9.69 0.89 11.99
C LEU A 263 -10.22 -0.41 11.35
N GLU A 264 -10.97 -1.22 12.10
CA GLU A 264 -11.57 -2.44 11.59
C GLU A 264 -12.63 -2.19 10.50
N ALA A 265 -13.37 -1.08 10.60
CA ALA A 265 -14.36 -0.69 9.59
C ALA A 265 -13.68 -0.20 8.32
N ALA A 266 -12.66 0.64 8.45
CA ALA A 266 -11.89 1.13 7.32
C ALA A 266 -11.18 -0.02 6.58
N GLN A 267 -10.60 -0.97 7.33
CA GLN A 267 -9.97 -2.16 6.76
C GLN A 267 -10.93 -3.06 5.97
N GLU A 268 -12.19 -3.20 6.41
CA GLU A 268 -13.19 -3.98 5.66
C GLU A 268 -13.50 -3.39 4.27
N LEU A 269 -13.34 -2.08 4.13
CA LEU A 269 -13.63 -1.35 2.90
C LEU A 269 -12.35 -0.98 2.12
N ASP A 270 -11.18 -1.49 2.55
CA ASP A 270 -9.86 -1.10 2.05
C ASP A 270 -9.62 0.43 2.00
N LEU A 271 -10.15 1.14 3.00
CA LEU A 271 -10.00 2.58 3.12
C LEU A 271 -8.87 2.95 4.10
N GLY A 272 -8.09 3.95 3.70
CA GLY A 272 -7.12 4.58 4.59
C GLY A 272 -7.77 5.39 5.72
N VAL A 273 -7.10 5.46 6.88
CA VAL A 273 -7.47 6.36 7.98
C VAL A 273 -6.39 7.42 8.18
N VAL A 274 -6.79 8.69 8.09
CA VAL A 274 -5.90 9.84 8.26
C VAL A 274 -6.29 10.60 9.51
N ALA A 275 -5.34 10.71 10.44
CA ALA A 275 -5.52 11.45 11.69
C ALA A 275 -4.96 12.86 11.59
N PHE A 276 -5.81 13.85 11.83
CA PHE A 276 -5.46 15.26 11.81
C PHE A 276 -5.18 15.78 13.21
N ASP A 277 -4.11 16.58 13.33
CA ASP A 277 -3.83 17.27 14.58
C ASP A 277 -4.87 18.35 14.88
N LYS A 278 -4.88 18.80 16.13
CA LYS A 278 -5.85 19.78 16.61
C LYS A 278 -5.76 21.11 15.86
N GLU A 279 -4.56 21.55 15.47
CA GLU A 279 -4.35 22.84 14.82
C GLU A 279 -4.94 22.84 13.40
N THR A 280 -4.71 21.75 12.67
CA THR A 280 -5.27 21.50 11.35
C THR A 280 -6.79 21.48 11.40
N LEU A 281 -7.39 20.77 12.36
CA LEU A 281 -8.85 20.74 12.49
C LEU A 281 -9.44 22.10 12.89
N LEU A 282 -8.73 22.91 13.70
CA LEU A 282 -9.17 24.26 14.06
C LEU A 282 -9.15 25.21 12.86
N ALA A 283 -8.22 25.01 11.92
CA ALA A 283 -8.12 25.81 10.71
C ALA A 283 -9.26 25.52 9.70
N HIS A 284 -9.95 24.38 9.85
CA HIS A 284 -10.96 23.88 8.94
C HIS A 284 -12.30 23.60 9.64
N GLU A 285 -12.70 24.41 10.64
CA GLU A 285 -13.94 24.18 11.38
C GLU A 285 -15.19 24.22 10.46
N GLY A 286 -16.04 23.21 10.59
CA GLY A 286 -17.35 23.17 9.94
C GLY A 286 -18.39 24.10 10.57
N PRO A 287 -19.54 24.28 9.89
CA PRO A 287 -20.60 25.18 10.32
C PRO A 287 -21.38 24.66 11.53
N THR A 288 -21.37 23.35 11.80
CA THR A 288 -22.26 22.74 12.79
C THR A 288 -21.62 22.73 14.19
N PRO A 289 -22.28 23.33 15.21
CA PRO A 289 -21.79 23.29 16.58
C PRO A 289 -21.53 21.85 17.07
N SER A 290 -20.46 21.66 17.84
CA SER A 290 -20.07 20.35 18.37
C SER A 290 -19.85 20.38 19.87
N LYS A 291 -20.39 19.38 20.57
CA LYS A 291 -20.15 19.15 22.00
C LYS A 291 -18.66 18.91 22.29
N SER A 292 -17.89 18.44 21.31
CA SER A 292 -16.43 18.26 21.41
C SER A 292 -15.72 19.53 21.88
N LYS A 293 -16.18 20.70 21.40
CA LYS A 293 -15.56 22.00 21.70
C LYS A 293 -15.70 22.37 23.17
N GLU A 294 -16.86 22.10 23.75
CA GLU A 294 -17.16 22.39 25.14
C GLU A 294 -16.58 21.34 26.09
N LEU A 295 -16.67 20.06 25.73
CA LEU A 295 -16.32 18.94 26.62
C LEU A 295 -14.81 18.69 26.69
N ILE A 296 -14.14 18.73 25.55
CA ILE A 296 -12.72 18.32 25.44
C ILE A 296 -11.85 19.38 24.76
N GLY A 297 -12.42 20.51 24.34
CA GLY A 297 -11.69 21.62 23.73
C GLY A 297 -11.21 21.35 22.32
N TRP A 298 -11.79 20.38 21.62
CA TRP A 298 -11.49 20.06 20.21
C TRP A 298 -12.60 20.60 19.29
N PRO A 299 -12.30 20.99 18.04
CA PRO A 299 -13.34 21.36 17.07
C PRO A 299 -14.30 20.18 16.79
N GLY A 300 -15.34 20.44 16.00
CA GLY A 300 -16.19 19.38 15.47
C GLY A 300 -15.38 18.46 14.56
N VAL A 301 -15.02 17.27 15.04
CA VAL A 301 -14.06 16.38 14.36
C VAL A 301 -14.54 15.97 12.98
N SER A 302 -15.78 15.49 12.83
CA SER A 302 -16.27 14.99 11.54
C SER A 302 -16.16 16.03 10.42
N GLU A 303 -16.81 17.20 10.57
CA GLU A 303 -16.75 18.25 9.53
C GLU A 303 -15.34 18.79 9.34
N ALA A 304 -14.58 19.00 10.43
CA ALA A 304 -13.24 19.54 10.30
C ALA A 304 -12.28 18.60 9.56
N SER A 305 -12.39 17.29 9.80
CA SER A 305 -11.61 16.29 9.09
C SER A 305 -12.04 16.16 7.62
N ALA A 306 -13.35 16.21 7.36
CA ALA A 306 -13.88 16.19 5.99
C ALA A 306 -13.36 17.38 5.16
N ILE A 307 -13.42 18.59 5.73
CA ILE A 307 -12.93 19.82 5.07
C ILE A 307 -11.40 19.80 4.92
N ALA A 308 -10.67 19.40 5.96
CA ALA A 308 -9.20 19.37 5.90
C ALA A 308 -8.68 18.36 4.84
N GLY A 309 -9.39 17.24 4.68
CA GLY A 309 -9.03 16.20 3.73
C GLY A 309 -9.47 16.48 2.28
N GLY A 310 -10.65 17.07 2.07
CA GLY A 310 -11.23 17.27 0.74
C GLY A 310 -10.36 18.14 -0.20
N ALA A 311 -10.30 17.79 -1.49
CA ALA A 311 -9.60 18.51 -2.55
C ALA A 311 -9.96 20.02 -2.59
N GLU A 312 -11.25 20.34 -2.54
CA GLU A 312 -11.80 21.70 -2.60
C GLU A 312 -11.91 22.34 -1.21
N GLN A 313 -11.74 21.56 -0.14
CA GLN A 313 -12.00 21.97 1.25
C GLN A 313 -13.43 22.45 1.45
N GLU A 314 -14.38 21.77 0.79
CA GLU A 314 -15.81 22.08 0.89
C GLU A 314 -16.57 20.87 1.47
N LEU A 315 -17.68 21.14 2.16
CA LEU A 315 -18.59 20.09 2.60
C LEU A 315 -19.57 19.72 1.48
N VAL A 316 -19.68 18.42 1.22
CA VAL A 316 -20.76 17.82 0.46
C VAL A 316 -21.95 17.53 1.37
N LEU A 317 -21.67 17.02 2.57
CA LEU A 317 -22.67 16.69 3.59
C LEU A 317 -22.24 17.24 4.95
N GLU A 318 -23.10 18.06 5.56
CA GLU A 318 -22.93 18.51 6.95
C GLU A 318 -23.06 17.34 7.94
N LYS A 319 -22.59 17.53 9.17
CA LYS A 319 -22.53 16.48 10.18
C LYS A 319 -23.90 15.82 10.43
N ILE A 320 -23.94 14.51 10.22
CA ILE A 320 -24.99 13.62 10.74
C ILE A 320 -24.45 12.82 11.93
N GLY A 321 -25.36 12.29 12.75
CA GLY A 321 -25.01 11.45 13.90
C GLY A 321 -25.76 10.13 13.84
N TYR A 322 -25.04 9.04 14.04
CA TYR A 322 -25.56 7.68 14.09
C TYR A 322 -25.55 7.17 15.54
N GLU A 323 -26.74 6.80 16.03
CA GLU A 323 -26.98 6.23 17.37
C GLU A 323 -26.35 6.98 18.57
N ASN A 324 -25.96 8.25 18.39
CA ASN A 324 -25.14 9.04 19.32
C ASN A 324 -23.73 8.46 19.58
N GLU A 325 -23.26 7.53 18.76
CA GLU A 325 -21.93 6.93 18.87
C GLU A 325 -20.96 7.50 17.85
N VAL A 326 -21.40 7.61 16.59
CA VAL A 326 -20.59 8.04 15.46
C VAL A 326 -21.20 9.30 14.85
N THR A 327 -20.36 10.20 14.39
CA THR A 327 -20.73 11.40 13.64
C THR A 327 -19.92 11.43 12.36
N VAL A 328 -20.60 11.71 11.25
CA VAL A 328 -20.03 11.63 9.91
C VAL A 328 -20.34 12.91 9.16
N ALA A 329 -19.39 13.41 8.40
CA ALA A 329 -19.55 14.46 7.42
C ALA A 329 -18.79 14.06 6.14
N ILE A 330 -19.18 14.58 4.99
CA ILE A 330 -18.51 14.28 3.72
C ILE A 330 -17.94 15.57 3.15
N GLY A 331 -16.65 15.54 2.81
CA GLY A 331 -15.94 16.65 2.22
C GLY A 331 -15.40 16.28 0.84
N ARG A 332 -15.17 17.29 0.02
CA ARG A 332 -14.54 17.16 -1.30
C ARG A 332 -13.51 18.24 -1.52
#